data_AF-A0A3D9B2F1-F1
#
_entry.id   AF-A0A3D9B2F1-F1
#
_cell.length_a   1.000
_cell.length_b   1.000
_cell.length_c   1.000
_cell.angle_alpha   90.00
_cell.angle_beta   90.00
_cell.angle_gamma   90.00
#
_symmetry.space_group_name_H-M   'P 1'
#
loop_
_entity.id
_entity.type
_entity.pdbx_description
1 polymer ?
#
loop_
_entity_poly.entity_id
_entity_poly.type
_entity_poly.pdbx_seq_one_letter_code
_entity_poly.pdbx_strand_id
1 'polypeptide(L)'
;MLLGGGRNQDFKTEETTAFETTEFLQNHLEKFLKEVVIPDHQYAIALRWSGIMAMGSEKTPIVKQLSQRQFCAVRLSGMGVALAPEIGERVAEMI
;
A
#
# COMPACT_ATOMS: atom_id res chain seq x y z
N MET A 1 -9.21 -9.03 -10.18
CA MET A 1 -8.81 -7.60 -10.21
C MET A 1 -8.63 -7.13 -8.78
N LEU A 2 -7.60 -6.34 -8.50
CA LEU A 2 -7.37 -5.69 -7.21
C LEU A 2 -7.49 -4.18 -7.43
N LEU A 3 -8.29 -3.52 -6.60
CA LEU A 3 -8.40 -2.06 -6.61
C LEU A 3 -8.12 -1.53 -5.20
N GLY A 4 -7.32 -0.49 -5.12
CA GLY A 4 -7.02 0.24 -3.90
C GLY A 4 -6.45 1.62 -4.23
N GLY A 5 -6.24 2.45 -3.22
CA GLY A 5 -5.78 3.84 -3.39
C GLY A 5 -6.74 4.82 -2.71
N GLY A 6 -6.83 6.05 -3.22
CA GLY A 6 -7.75 7.07 -2.72
C GLY A 6 -7.38 7.69 -1.37
N ARG A 7 -6.29 7.25 -0.71
CA ARG A 7 -5.84 7.81 0.59
C ARG A 7 -5.63 9.33 0.58
N ASN A 8 -5.34 9.90 -0.59
CA ASN A 8 -5.22 11.35 -0.75
C ASN A 8 -6.53 12.12 -0.56
N GLN A 9 -7.66 11.42 -0.55
CA GLN A 9 -8.98 12.01 -0.32
C GLN A 9 -9.24 12.28 1.16
N ASP A 10 -8.55 11.57 2.08
CA ASP A 10 -8.63 11.82 3.53
C ASP A 10 -7.31 11.46 4.23
N PHE A 11 -6.28 12.29 4.05
CA PHE A 11 -4.95 12.02 4.59
C PHE A 11 -4.92 11.87 6.12
N LYS A 12 -5.73 12.65 6.86
CA LYS A 12 -5.66 12.68 8.33
C LYS A 12 -6.23 11.41 8.93
N THR A 13 -7.38 10.96 8.45
CA THR A 13 -8.03 9.74 8.95
C THR A 13 -7.23 8.49 8.52
N GLU A 14 -6.59 8.54 7.35
CA GLU A 14 -5.76 7.46 6.80
C GLU A 14 -4.33 7.40 7.36
N GLU A 15 -3.97 8.33 8.24
CA GLU A 15 -2.76 8.29 9.08
C GLU A 15 -3.06 7.47 10.34
N THR A 16 -3.23 6.17 10.15
CA THR A 16 -3.60 5.24 11.22
C THR A 16 -2.78 3.96 11.16
N THR A 17 -2.73 3.26 12.29
CA THR A 17 -2.20 1.90 12.42
C THR A 17 -3.32 0.87 12.66
N ALA A 18 -4.58 1.30 12.63
CA ALA A 18 -5.73 0.41 12.75
C ALA A 18 -5.98 -0.33 11.44
N PHE A 19 -6.29 -1.63 11.52
CA PHE A 19 -6.68 -2.44 10.38
C PHE A 19 -8.18 -2.33 10.13
N GLU A 20 -8.60 -1.20 9.57
CA GLU A 20 -10.01 -0.90 9.35
C GLU A 20 -10.23 -0.31 7.95
N THR A 21 -11.42 -0.52 7.39
CA THR A 21 -11.86 0.14 6.16
C THR A 21 -12.77 1.31 6.51
N THR A 22 -12.66 2.43 5.79
CA THR A 22 -13.55 3.57 5.97
C THR A 22 -14.65 3.59 4.92
N GLU A 23 -15.90 3.85 5.32
CA GLU A 23 -17.03 3.93 4.40
C GLU A 23 -16.79 4.99 3.31
N PHE A 24 -16.17 6.11 3.68
CA PHE A 24 -15.76 7.17 2.76
C PHE A 24 -14.88 6.66 1.62
N LEU A 25 -13.79 5.93 1.91
CA LEU A 25 -12.92 5.39 0.86
C LEU A 25 -13.58 4.26 0.07
N GLN A 26 -14.34 3.38 0.71
CA GLN A 26 -15.04 2.31 0.01
C GLN A 26 -16.01 2.90 -1.03
N ASN A 27 -16.79 3.91 -0.65
CA ASN A 27 -17.68 4.62 -1.56
C ASN A 27 -16.92 5.33 -2.69
N HIS A 28 -15.76 5.92 -2.40
CA HIS A 28 -14.92 6.55 -3.43
C HIS A 28 -14.40 5.52 -4.45
N LEU A 29 -13.88 4.38 -3.99
CA LEU A 29 -13.38 3.31 -4.87
C LEU A 29 -14.51 2.67 -5.67
N GLU A 30 -15.69 2.49 -5.09
CA GLU A 30 -16.87 1.96 -5.78
C GLU A 30 -17.40 2.89 -6.85
N LYS A 31 -17.43 4.20 -6.56
CA LYS A 31 -17.79 5.21 -7.56
C LYS A 31 -16.80 5.17 -8.73
N PHE A 32 -15.50 5.09 -8.45
CA PHE A 32 -14.47 4.97 -9.48
C PHE A 32 -14.62 3.68 -10.31
N LEU A 33 -14.93 2.55 -9.67
CA LEU A 33 -15.23 1.29 -10.37
C LEU A 33 -16.39 1.47 -11.35
N LYS A 34 -17.50 2.03 -10.87
CA LYS A 34 -18.73 2.19 -11.65
C LYS A 34 -18.60 3.19 -12.80
N GLU A 35 -17.90 4.29 -12.58
CA GLU A 35 -17.84 5.40 -13.54
C GLU A 35 -16.68 5.27 -14.53
N VAL A 36 -15.57 4.62 -14.13
CA VAL A 36 -14.32 4.64 -14.90
C VAL A 36 -13.88 3.25 -15.34
N VAL A 37 -13.84 2.28 -14.41
CA VAL A 37 -13.21 0.97 -14.69
C VAL A 37 -14.19 0.02 -15.38
N ILE A 38 -15.43 -0.05 -14.90
CA ILE A 38 -16.47 -0.98 -15.33
C ILE A 38 -17.81 -0.22 -15.49
N PRO A 39 -17.93 0.68 -16.49
CA PRO A 39 -19.19 1.32 -16.80
C PRO A 39 -20.20 0.32 -17.36
N ASP A 40 -21.48 0.54 -17.05
CA ASP A 40 -22.65 -0.16 -17.62
C ASP A 40 -22.70 -1.69 -17.41
N HIS A 41 -21.88 -2.24 -16.52
CA HIS A 41 -21.91 -3.66 -16.17
C HIS A 41 -22.10 -3.87 -14.67
N GLN A 42 -22.82 -4.94 -14.33
CA GLN A 42 -22.99 -5.38 -12.94
C GLN A 42 -21.74 -6.12 -12.47
N TYR A 43 -21.33 -5.86 -11.23
CA TYR A 43 -20.21 -6.53 -10.58
C TYR A 43 -20.52 -6.76 -9.10
N ALA A 44 -19.79 -7.69 -8.47
CA ALA A 44 -19.84 -7.93 -7.04
C ALA A 44 -18.43 -7.77 -6.45
N ILE A 45 -18.34 -7.18 -5.27
CA ILE A 45 -17.09 -7.06 -4.52
C ILE A 45 -16.95 -8.31 -3.66
N ALA A 46 -16.02 -9.19 -4.05
CA ALA A 46 -15.80 -10.45 -3.35
C ALA A 46 -15.13 -10.28 -1.98
N LEU A 47 -14.25 -9.29 -1.84
CA LEU A 47 -13.50 -9.05 -0.61
C LEU A 47 -13.15 -7.56 -0.47
N ARG A 48 -13.13 -7.10 0.79
CA ARG A 48 -12.59 -5.80 1.19
C ARG A 48 -11.57 -6.02 2.29
N TRP A 49 -10.48 -5.28 2.23
CA TRP A 49 -9.46 -5.31 3.27
C TRP A 49 -8.80 -3.93 3.37
N SER A 50 -8.08 -3.72 4.46
CA SER A 50 -7.19 -2.59 4.65
C SER A 50 -5.76 -3.07 4.84
N GLY A 51 -4.81 -2.17 4.63
CA GLY A 51 -3.39 -2.43 4.85
C GLY A 51 -2.70 -1.17 5.34
N ILE A 52 -1.69 -1.36 6.19
CA ILE A 52 -0.90 -0.26 6.74
C ILE A 52 0.28 0.02 5.80
N MET A 53 0.43 1.28 5.42
CA MET A 53 1.55 1.74 4.61
C MET A 53 2.54 2.51 5.48
N ALA A 54 3.77 2.02 5.59
CA ALA A 54 4.87 2.75 6.20
C ALA A 54 5.35 3.86 5.25
N MET A 55 4.95 5.10 5.53
CA MET A 55 5.32 6.30 4.80
C MET A 55 6.35 7.12 5.60
N GLY A 56 7.07 8.01 4.92
CA GLY A 56 7.89 9.03 5.56
C GLY A 56 8.07 10.23 4.63
N SER A 57 8.85 11.22 5.07
CA SER A 57 9.16 12.42 4.29
C SER A 57 9.88 12.11 2.97
N GLU A 58 10.68 11.04 2.94
CA GLU A 58 11.35 10.56 1.75
C GLU A 58 10.65 9.34 1.18
N LYS A 59 10.60 9.26 -0.16
CA LYS A 59 10.01 8.12 -0.88
C LYS A 59 10.97 6.92 -1.00
N THR A 60 12.23 7.10 -0.64
CA THR A 60 13.26 6.06 -0.75
C THR A 60 13.12 5.01 0.35
N PRO A 61 13.27 3.72 0.01
CA PRO A 61 13.25 2.64 0.99
C PRO A 61 14.45 2.75 1.92
N ILE A 62 14.28 2.29 3.17
CA ILE A 62 15.37 2.17 4.13
C ILE A 62 15.87 0.73 4.07
N VAL A 63 17.09 0.54 3.56
CA VAL A 63 17.79 -0.76 3.55
C VAL A 63 19.08 -0.62 4.34
N LYS A 64 19.22 -1.34 5.45
CA LYS A 64 20.42 -1.26 6.31
C LYS A 64 20.62 -2.53 7.15
N GLN A 65 21.89 -2.78 7.51
CA GLN A 65 22.26 -3.72 8.56
C GLN A 65 22.11 -3.03 9.92
N LEU A 66 21.39 -3.67 10.83
CA LEU A 66 21.16 -3.20 12.20
C LEU A 66 22.14 -3.83 13.19
N SER A 67 22.51 -5.08 12.96
CA SER A 67 23.53 -5.82 13.73
C SER A 67 24.09 -6.97 12.90
N GLN A 68 25.01 -7.76 13.46
CA GLN A 68 25.68 -8.86 12.76
C GLN A 68 24.70 -9.85 12.08
N ARG A 69 23.48 -10.01 12.61
CA ARG A 69 22.47 -10.93 12.08
C ARG A 69 21.09 -10.30 11.91
N GLN A 70 21.01 -8.96 11.85
CA GLN A 70 19.74 -8.25 11.70
C GLN A 70 19.86 -7.20 10.60
N PHE A 71 18.88 -7.20 9.71
CA PHE A 71 18.77 -6.28 8.58
C PHE A 71 17.35 -5.73 8.54
N CYS A 72 17.16 -4.52 8.01
CA CYS A 72 15.83 -4.01 7.73
C CYS A 72 15.72 -3.48 6.30
N ALA A 73 14.57 -3.76 5.69
CA ALA A 73 14.13 -3.25 4.40
C ALA A 73 12.70 -2.73 4.58
N VAL A 74 12.56 -1.44 4.88
CA VAL A 74 11.29 -0.83 5.32
C VAL A 74 11.00 0.48 4.58
N ARG A 75 9.82 1.08 4.83
CA ARG A 75 9.39 2.36 4.23
C ARG A 75 9.42 2.33 2.70
N LEU A 76 8.79 1.32 2.12
CA LEU A 76 8.68 1.15 0.66
C LEU A 76 7.68 2.14 0.02
N SER A 77 7.09 3.04 0.79
CA SER A 77 6.27 4.18 0.33
C SER A 77 5.15 3.81 -0.66
N GLY A 78 4.52 2.64 -0.46
CA GLY A 78 3.46 2.12 -1.34
C GLY A 78 3.94 1.42 -2.61
N MET A 79 5.24 1.38 -2.86
CA MET A 79 5.86 0.73 -4.02
C MET A 79 6.42 -0.66 -3.69
N GLY A 80 6.09 -1.22 -2.53
CA GLY A 80 6.74 -2.42 -2.01
C GLY A 80 6.66 -3.63 -2.92
N VAL A 81 5.55 -3.82 -3.63
CA VAL A 81 5.40 -4.91 -4.61
C VAL A 81 6.37 -4.76 -5.79
N ALA A 82 6.53 -3.54 -6.30
CA ALA A 82 7.42 -3.26 -7.43
C ALA A 82 8.90 -3.31 -7.02
N LEU A 83 9.23 -2.84 -5.82
CA LEU A 83 10.60 -2.77 -5.31
C LEU A 83 11.08 -4.10 -4.69
N ALA A 84 10.20 -5.07 -4.48
CA ALA A 84 10.55 -6.31 -3.79
C ALA A 84 11.76 -7.06 -4.38
N PRO A 85 11.90 -7.22 -5.72
CA PRO A 85 13.04 -7.95 -6.29
C PRO A 85 14.38 -7.24 -6.03
N GLU A 86 14.45 -5.95 -6.32
CA GLU A 86 15.65 -5.12 -6.15
C GLU A 86 16.07 -5.06 -4.67
N ILE A 87 15.11 -4.85 -3.77
CA ILE A 87 15.39 -4.75 -2.34
C ILE A 87 15.82 -6.10 -1.78
N GLY A 88 15.24 -7.20 -2.27
CA GLY A 88 15.67 -8.55 -1.94
C GLY A 88 17.13 -8.81 -2.32
N GLU A 89 17.53 -8.43 -3.54
CA GLU A 89 18.91 -8.54 -4.02
C GLU A 89 19.87 -7.73 -3.14
N ARG A 90 19.55 -6.46 -2.86
CA ARG A 90 20.37 -5.61 -1.99
C ARG A 90 20.54 -6.17 -0.60
N VAL A 91 19.49 -6.74 0.01
CA VAL A 91 19.60 -7.37 1.32
C VAL A 91 20.46 -8.62 1.26
N ALA A 92 20.36 -9.42 0.19
CA ALA A 92 21.18 -10.61 0.00
C ALA A 92 22.68 -10.29 -0.12
N GLU A 93 23.04 -9.18 -0.78
CA GLU A 93 24.43 -8.71 -0.89
C GLU A 93 25.05 -8.27 0.47
N MET A 94 24.22 -8.02 1.48
CA MET A 94 24.65 -7.59 2.81
C MET A 94 24.85 -8.75 3.79
N ILE A 95 24.49 -9.97 3.41
CA ILE A 95 24.64 -11.22 4.19
C ILE A 95 26.03 -11.80 3.95
#